data_AF-A0A5J5K513-F1
#
_entry.id   AF-A0A5J5K513-F1
#
_cell.length_a   1.000
_cell.length_b   1.000
_cell.length_c   1.000
_cell.angle_alpha   90.00
_cell.angle_beta   90.00
_cell.angle_gamma   90.00
#
_symmetry.space_group_name_H-M   'P 1'
#
loop_
_entity.id
_entity.type
_entity.pdbx_description
1 polymer ?
#
loop_
_entity_poly.entity_id
_entity_poly.type
_entity_poly.pdbx_seq_one_letter_code
_entity_poly.pdbx_strand_id
1 'polypeptide(L)'
;MDVVKCLDCGRALRSARSIADRRGPRCKAKVRAAARVADLREFTPVQVDKAREVIELGGLLPTRRPTMWTVVSSDGEATYLTAVQACTCPAGRRQRRCYHRAGAAIMAAARGLRAA
;
A
#
# COMPACT_ATOMS: atom_id res chain seq x y z
N MET A 1 -12.10 -13.19 -20.20
CA MET A 1 -11.47 -11.94 -19.75
C MET A 1 -11.52 -11.90 -18.24
N ASP A 2 -10.37 -11.87 -17.58
CA ASP A 2 -10.33 -11.84 -16.12
C ASP A 2 -10.86 -10.50 -15.60
N VAL A 3 -11.80 -10.56 -14.66
CA VAL A 3 -12.38 -9.37 -14.04
C VAL A 3 -11.35 -8.77 -13.08
N VAL A 4 -10.90 -7.55 -13.37
CA VAL A 4 -10.02 -6.81 -12.45
C VAL A 4 -10.81 -6.40 -11.20
N LYS A 5 -10.35 -6.81 -10.03
CA LYS A 5 -11.00 -6.51 -8.74
C LYS A 5 -10.24 -5.43 -7.98
N CYS A 6 -10.97 -4.64 -7.20
CA CYS A 6 -10.40 -3.67 -6.28
C CYS A 6 -9.52 -4.37 -5.24
N LEU A 7 -8.30 -3.86 -5.03
CA LEU A 7 -7.34 -4.40 -4.05
C LEU A 7 -7.78 -4.31 -2.57
N ASP A 8 -8.85 -3.57 -2.25
CA ASP A 8 -9.38 -3.48 -0.88
C ASP A 8 -10.72 -4.19 -0.72
N CYS A 9 -11.72 -3.81 -1.51
CA CYS A 9 -13.08 -4.30 -1.32
C CYS A 9 -13.47 -5.46 -2.25
N GLY A 10 -12.58 -5.91 -3.13
CA GLY A 10 -12.83 -7.03 -4.04
C GLY A 10 -13.86 -6.76 -5.15
N ARG A 11 -14.51 -5.59 -5.18
CA ARG A 11 -15.49 -5.23 -6.21
C ARG A 11 -14.85 -5.21 -7.59
N ALA A 12 -15.58 -5.70 -8.59
CA ALA A 12 -15.20 -5.59 -10.01
C ALA A 12 -15.00 -4.12 -10.43
N LEU A 13 -13.90 -3.85 -11.13
CA LEU A 13 -13.57 -2.54 -11.70
C LEU A 13 -13.90 -2.56 -13.19
N ARG A 14 -14.59 -1.51 -13.66
CA ARG A 14 -15.09 -1.42 -15.05
C ARG A 14 -14.48 -0.27 -15.84
N SER A 15 -14.23 0.88 -15.19
CA SER A 15 -13.61 2.02 -15.84
C SER A 15 -12.10 1.80 -16.02
N ALA A 16 -11.54 2.19 -17.16
CA ALA A 16 -10.10 2.14 -17.43
C ALA A 16 -9.26 2.78 -16.30
N ARG A 17 -9.69 3.94 -15.78
CA ARG A 17 -9.04 4.61 -14.65
C ARG A 17 -8.95 3.74 -13.39
N SER A 18 -10.07 3.18 -12.94
CA SER A 18 -10.07 2.30 -11.76
C SER A 18 -9.24 1.03 -11.99
N ILE A 19 -9.24 0.48 -13.21
CA ILE A 19 -8.44 -0.69 -13.57
C ILE A 19 -6.95 -0.36 -13.46
N ALA A 20 -6.51 0.77 -14.01
CA ALA A 20 -5.14 1.26 -13.92
C ALA A 20 -4.72 1.50 -12.46
N ASP A 21 -5.56 2.15 -11.66
CA ASP A 21 -5.32 2.40 -10.23
C ASP A 21 -5.42 1.13 -9.36
N ARG A 22 -5.92 0.02 -9.93
CA ARG A 22 -6.30 -1.23 -9.23
C ARG A 22 -7.25 -1.01 -8.04
N ARG A 23 -7.94 0.12 -8.01
CA ARG A 23 -8.77 0.56 -6.87
C ARG A 23 -9.99 1.34 -7.34
N GLY A 24 -11.15 1.02 -6.80
CA GLY A 24 -12.38 1.76 -7.09
C GLY A 24 -12.43 3.14 -6.40
N PRO A 25 -13.27 4.08 -6.88
CA PRO A 25 -13.28 5.48 -6.41
C PRO A 25 -13.45 5.64 -4.90
N ARG A 26 -14.35 4.85 -4.28
CA ARG A 26 -14.60 4.88 -2.83
C ARG A 26 -13.38 4.44 -2.02
N CYS A 27 -12.74 3.34 -2.41
CA CYS A 27 -11.54 2.86 -1.71
C CYS A 27 -10.35 3.80 -1.95
N LYS A 28 -10.23 4.38 -3.15
CA LYS A 28 -9.24 5.43 -3.43
C LYS A 28 -9.43 6.66 -2.53
N ALA A 29 -10.66 7.13 -2.35
CA ALA A 29 -10.95 8.22 -1.44
C ALA A 29 -10.59 7.88 0.02
N LYS A 30 -10.92 6.68 0.50
CA LYS A 30 -10.55 6.21 1.85
C LYS A 30 -9.03 6.20 2.06
N VAL A 31 -8.29 5.65 1.09
CA VAL A 31 -6.83 5.60 1.14
C VAL A 31 -6.21 7.01 1.14
N ARG A 32 -6.75 7.93 0.33
CA ARG A 32 -6.33 9.34 0.32
C ARG A 32 -6.60 10.04 1.66
N ALA A 33 -7.74 9.80 2.28
CA ALA A 33 -8.05 10.32 3.61
C ALA A 33 -7.09 9.75 4.66
N ALA A 34 -6.84 8.44 4.63
CA ALA A 34 -5.90 7.78 5.51
C ALA A 34 -4.47 8.31 5.36
N ALA A 35 -4.03 8.61 4.14
CA ALA A 35 -2.70 9.17 3.87
C ALA A 35 -2.47 10.57 4.47
N ARG A 36 -3.55 11.25 4.90
CA ARG A 36 -3.49 12.56 5.58
C ARG A 36 -3.42 12.44 7.11
N VAL A 37 -3.94 11.34 7.66
CA VAL A 37 -4.11 11.17 9.13
C VAL A 37 -3.25 10.05 9.71
N ALA A 38 -2.64 9.21 8.88
CA ALA A 38 -1.73 8.17 9.34
C ALA A 38 -0.54 8.78 10.10
N ASP A 39 -0.17 8.17 11.22
CA ASP A 39 1.05 8.55 11.93
C ASP A 39 2.27 8.12 11.12
N LEU A 40 2.93 9.10 10.49
CA LEU A 40 4.09 8.89 9.63
C LEU A 40 5.33 9.67 10.13
N ARG A 41 5.33 10.10 11.40
CA ARG A 41 6.40 10.94 11.97
C ARG A 41 7.78 10.28 11.93
N GLU A 42 7.83 8.95 11.88
CA GLU A 42 9.07 8.18 11.79
C GLU A 42 9.65 8.06 10.37
N PHE A 43 8.98 8.62 9.36
CA PHE A 43 9.41 8.57 7.96
C PHE A 43 9.80 9.95 7.44
N THR A 44 10.78 9.99 6.54
CA THR A 44 11.15 11.25 5.87
C THR A 44 10.07 11.65 4.84
N PRO A 45 9.96 12.94 4.48
CA PRO A 45 9.00 13.40 3.47
C PRO A 45 9.10 12.61 2.15
N VAL A 46 10.34 12.36 1.68
CA VAL A 46 10.60 11.57 0.48
C VAL A 46 10.09 10.13 0.61
N GLN A 47 10.19 9.51 1.80
CA GLN A 47 9.63 8.17 2.03
C GLN A 47 8.10 8.18 2.01
N VAL A 48 7.48 9.23 2.55
CA VAL A 48 6.03 9.40 2.53
C VAL A 48 5.53 9.61 1.10
N ASP A 49 6.22 10.39 0.29
CA ASP A 49 5.83 10.65 -1.10
C ASP A 49 5.97 9.38 -1.95
N LYS A 50 7.09 8.65 -1.82
CA LYS A 50 7.24 7.33 -2.48
C LYS A 50 6.19 6.32 -2.03
N ALA A 51 5.79 6.35 -0.76
CA ALA A 51 4.73 5.48 -0.25
C ALA A 51 3.38 5.83 -0.90
N ARG A 52 3.07 7.12 -1.07
CA ARG A 52 1.86 7.57 -1.77
C ARG A 52 1.88 7.15 -3.23
N GLU A 53 2.99 7.38 -3.92
CA GLU A 53 3.18 6.98 -5.32
C GLU A 53 2.93 5.47 -5.51
N VAL A 54 3.56 4.62 -4.70
CA VAL A 54 3.39 3.16 -4.83
C VAL A 54 1.95 2.72 -4.55
N ILE A 55 1.23 3.42 -3.67
CA ILE A 55 -0.19 3.17 -3.39
C ILE A 55 -1.06 3.57 -4.59
N GLU A 56 -0.78 4.73 -5.20
CA GLU A 56 -1.54 5.27 -6.33
C GLU A 56 -1.36 4.43 -7.59
N LEU A 57 -0.16 3.88 -7.79
CA LEU A 57 0.15 2.93 -8.87
C LEU A 57 -0.33 1.50 -8.60
N GLY A 58 -1.00 1.25 -7.46
CA GLY A 58 -1.51 -0.08 -7.11
C GLY A 58 -0.41 -1.10 -6.77
N GLY A 59 0.80 -0.64 -6.46
CA GLY A 59 1.97 -1.49 -6.18
C GLY A 59 1.97 -2.18 -4.80
N LEU A 60 1.03 -1.83 -3.90
CA LEU A 60 0.78 -2.54 -2.64
C LEU A 60 -0.38 -3.53 -2.81
N LEU A 61 -0.03 -4.79 -3.04
CA LEU A 61 -0.97 -5.89 -3.25
C LEU A 61 -1.38 -6.52 -1.92
N PRO A 62 -2.68 -6.76 -1.66
CA PRO A 62 -3.12 -7.44 -0.44
C PRO A 62 -2.65 -8.89 -0.43
N THR A 63 -2.30 -9.39 0.74
CA THR A 63 -2.11 -10.83 0.96
C THR A 63 -3.37 -11.44 1.60
N ARG A 64 -3.34 -12.74 1.88
CA ARG A 64 -4.37 -13.40 2.71
C ARG A 64 -4.41 -12.87 4.15
N ARG A 65 -3.33 -12.22 4.62
CA ARG A 65 -3.25 -11.60 5.95
C ARG A 65 -3.66 -10.12 5.83
N PRO A 66 -4.69 -9.64 6.54
CA PRO A 66 -5.20 -8.27 6.39
C PRO A 66 -4.17 -7.16 6.65
N THR A 67 -3.19 -7.43 7.50
CA THR A 67 -2.12 -6.52 7.95
C THR A 67 -0.83 -6.63 7.16
N MET A 68 -0.79 -7.45 6.10
CA MET A 68 0.40 -7.65 5.28
C MET A 68 0.10 -7.44 3.80
N TRP A 69 1.06 -6.83 3.12
CA TRP A 69 1.00 -6.53 1.69
C TRP A 69 2.27 -7.00 1.00
N THR A 70 2.15 -7.36 -0.27
CA THR A 70 3.29 -7.56 -1.15
C THR A 70 3.52 -6.26 -1.93
N VAL A 71 4.75 -5.77 -1.92
CA VAL A 71 5.18 -4.62 -2.73
C VAL A 71 6.13 -5.08 -3.80
N VAL A 72 5.89 -4.63 -5.03
CA VAL A 72 6.82 -4.83 -6.14
C VAL A 72 7.90 -3.75 -6.09
N SER A 73 9.16 -4.12 -6.28
CA SER A 73 10.27 -3.17 -6.41
C SER A 73 10.05 -2.25 -7.61
N SER A 74 10.72 -1.08 -7.59
CA SER A 74 10.64 -0.12 -8.70
C SER A 74 11.19 -0.66 -10.02
N ASP A 75 12.13 -1.63 -9.98
CA ASP A 75 12.67 -2.34 -11.15
C ASP A 75 11.80 -3.52 -11.62
N GLY A 76 10.75 -3.87 -10.86
CA GLY A 76 9.84 -4.98 -11.18
C GLY A 76 10.40 -6.38 -10.91
N GLU A 77 11.66 -6.52 -10.49
CA GLU A 77 12.32 -7.83 -10.37
C GLU A 77 12.11 -8.51 -9.01
N ALA A 78 11.88 -7.73 -7.96
CA ALA A 78 11.73 -8.22 -6.60
C ALA A 78 10.34 -7.93 -6.03
N THR A 79 9.89 -8.82 -5.16
CA THR A 79 8.72 -8.55 -4.32
C THR A 79 9.09 -8.63 -2.85
N TYR A 80 8.53 -7.72 -2.06
CA TYR A 80 8.78 -7.60 -0.64
C TYR A 80 7.48 -7.74 0.14
N LEU A 81 7.51 -8.57 1.18
CA LEU A 81 6.43 -8.64 2.15
C LEU A 81 6.59 -7.48 3.13
N THR A 82 5.55 -6.69 3.31
CA THR A 82 5.55 -5.51 4.18
C THR A 82 4.35 -5.53 5.12
N ALA A 83 4.60 -5.12 6.36
CA ALA A 83 3.64 -4.79 7.39
C ALA A 83 4.07 -3.45 8.02
N VAL A 84 3.27 -2.89 8.93
CA VAL A 84 3.60 -1.60 9.57
C VAL A 84 4.94 -1.68 10.33
N GLN A 85 5.15 -2.78 11.03
CA GLN A 85 6.30 -3.01 11.91
C GLN A 85 7.55 -3.56 11.20
N ALA A 86 7.39 -4.26 10.07
CA ALA A 86 8.49 -4.99 9.42
C ALA A 86 8.33 -5.05 7.90
N CYS A 87 9.46 -5.12 7.19
CA CYS A 87 9.47 -5.30 5.74
C CYS A 87 10.67 -6.17 5.33
N THR A 88 10.49 -7.05 4.34
CA THR A 88 11.55 -7.95 3.85
C THR A 88 12.49 -7.30 2.83
N CYS A 89 12.29 -6.03 2.47
CA CYS A 89 13.21 -5.29 1.60
C CYS A 89 14.60 -5.13 2.25
N PRO A 90 15.66 -4.84 1.48
CA PRO A 90 17.02 -4.71 2.02
C PRO A 90 17.14 -3.72 3.19
N ALA A 91 16.43 -2.60 3.14
CA ALA A 91 16.38 -1.63 4.24
C ALA A 91 15.67 -2.19 5.49
N GLY A 92 14.53 -2.85 5.30
CA GLY A 92 13.75 -3.44 6.40
C GLY A 92 14.45 -4.61 7.09
N ARG A 93 15.17 -5.45 6.32
CA ARG A 93 16.04 -6.50 6.85
C ARG A 93 17.18 -5.96 7.71
N ARG A 94 17.64 -4.74 7.42
CA ARG A 94 18.62 -3.99 8.23
C ARG A 94 17.95 -3.14 9.33
N GLN A 95 16.68 -3.40 9.64
CA GLN A 95 15.87 -2.71 10.64
C GLN A 95 15.74 -1.19 10.41
N ARG A 96 15.98 -0.72 9.18
CA ARG A 96 15.81 0.68 8.78
C ARG A 96 14.36 0.95 8.38
N ARG A 97 13.97 2.24 8.46
CA ARG A 97 12.69 2.71 7.92
C ARG A 97 12.72 2.70 6.41
N CYS A 98 11.61 2.30 5.79
CA CYS A 98 11.45 2.24 4.35
C CYS A 98 10.04 2.69 3.95
N TYR A 99 9.90 3.22 2.74
CA TYR A 99 8.62 3.69 2.23
C TYR A 99 7.56 2.58 2.14
N HIS A 100 7.97 1.30 2.05
CA HIS A 100 7.05 0.15 2.12
C HIS A 100 6.28 0.08 3.44
N ARG A 101 6.93 0.40 4.57
CA ARG A 101 6.31 0.42 5.90
C ARG A 101 5.40 1.64 6.05
N ALA A 102 5.79 2.80 5.53
CA ALA A 102 4.93 3.97 5.45
C ALA A 102 3.65 3.67 4.63
N GLY A 103 3.80 2.99 3.49
CA GLY A 103 2.67 2.54 2.69
C GLY A 103 1.75 1.57 3.43
N ALA A 104 2.34 0.61 4.16
CA ALA A 104 1.57 -0.30 5.02
C ALA A 104 0.81 0.44 6.13
N ALA A 105 1.40 1.48 6.74
CA ALA A 105 0.74 2.30 7.76
C ALA A 105 -0.50 3.04 7.19
N ILE A 106 -0.35 3.66 6.01
CA ILE A 106 -1.46 4.31 5.30
C ILE A 106 -2.57 3.28 4.98
N MET A 107 -2.20 2.11 4.47
CA MET A 107 -3.15 1.06 4.10
C MET A 107 -3.87 0.47 5.33
N ALA A 108 -3.17 0.31 6.45
CA ALA A 108 -3.75 -0.13 7.71
C ALA A 108 -4.80 0.89 8.21
N ALA A 109 -4.45 2.18 8.21
CA ALA A 109 -5.38 3.26 8.57
C ALA A 109 -6.61 3.29 7.63
N ALA A 110 -6.42 3.09 6.31
CA ALA A 110 -7.51 3.07 5.34
C ALA A 110 -8.50 1.91 5.54
N ARG A 111 -8.01 0.78 6.08
CA ARG A 111 -8.81 -0.40 6.39
C ARG A 111 -9.41 -0.39 7.79
N GLY A 112 -9.12 0.64 8.59
CA GLY A 112 -9.51 0.70 10.00
C GLY A 112 -8.83 -0.36 10.87
N LEU A 113 -7.68 -0.87 10.42
CA LEU A 113 -6.88 -1.81 11.20
C LEU A 113 -6.10 -1.00 12.24
N ARG A 114 -6.25 -1.33 13.53
CA ARG A 114 -5.38 -0.80 14.58
C ARG A 114 -4.01 -1.44 14.44
N ALA A 115 -2.95 -0.63 14.51
CA ALA A 115 -1.60 -1.16 14.68
C ALA A 115 -1.58 -1.91 16.02
N ALA A 116 -1.39 -3.23 15.98
CA ALA A 116 -1.16 -4.06 17.16
C ALA A 116 0.31 -3.96 17.56
#